data_AF-A0A2N1U8Y3-F1
#
_entry.id   AF-A0A2N1U8Y3-F1
#
_cell.length_a   1.000
_cell.length_b   1.000
_cell.length_c   1.000
_cell.angle_alpha   90.00
_cell.angle_beta   90.00
_cell.angle_gamma   90.00
#
_symmetry.space_group_name_H-M   'P 1'
#
loop_
_entity.id
_entity.type
_entity.pdbx_description
1 polymer ?
#
loop_
_entity_poly.entity_id
_entity_poly.type
_entity_poly.pdbx_seq_one_letter_code
_entity_poly.pdbx_strand_id
1 'polypeptide(L)'
;MLKAIIEYIEKSWLLVVSAFIFGLLIAVTNAAWQPKITQNKIAKLDSLMNALIADAEFELILSDVPVELGRGKTAKSNIYKATANDGSCAGFCFGAEGSGFADKIELVIAVDSEFKTIKGYSVLSSNETPGFGDRIVEDYFRNQFIGAPAAVLNLTKKGDETKIDDQIIAISGATVSSTAVVDIFNNYLEQIRAKLIAEGKLADGK
;
A
#
# COMPACT_ATOMS: atom_id res chain seq x y z
N MET A 1 32.35 12.64 43.52
CA MET A 1 31.74 12.60 42.17
C MET A 1 32.60 11.86 41.16
N LEU A 2 33.85 12.27 40.88
CA LEU A 2 34.69 11.64 39.85
C LEU A 2 34.92 10.13 40.05
N LYS A 3 35.18 9.67 41.28
CA LYS A 3 35.33 8.24 41.59
C LYS A 3 34.09 7.39 41.30
N ALA A 4 32.90 7.93 41.58
CA ALA A 4 31.64 7.22 41.34
C ALA A 4 31.35 7.08 39.83
N ILE A 5 31.75 8.07 39.03
CA ILE A 5 31.64 8.02 37.57
C ILE A 5 32.60 6.96 37.00
N ILE A 6 33.82 6.88 37.51
CA ILE A 6 34.82 5.90 37.08
C ILE A 6 34.35 4.47 37.40
N GLU A 7 33.88 4.20 38.62
CA GLU A 7 33.34 2.88 38.99
C GLU A 7 32.12 2.48 38.15
N TYR A 8 31.27 3.45 37.78
CA TYR A 8 30.12 3.19 36.92
C TYR A 8 30.56 2.80 35.50
N ILE A 9 31.57 3.46 34.96
CA ILE A 9 32.15 3.14 33.64
C ILE A 9 32.85 1.78 33.68
N GLU A 10 33.62 1.46 34.73
CA GLU A 10 34.27 0.14 34.90
C GLU A 10 33.27 -1.02 34.99
N LYS A 11 32.05 -0.77 35.49
CA LYS A 11 31.00 -1.79 35.54
C LYS A 11 30.16 -1.85 34.27
N SER A 12 30.13 -0.78 33.49
CA SER A 12 29.22 -0.63 32.32
C SER A 12 29.92 -0.66 30.96
N TRP A 13 31.27 -0.62 30.90
CA TRP A 13 32.01 -0.53 29.63
C TRP A 13 31.70 -1.66 28.67
N LEU A 14 31.54 -2.90 29.18
CA LEU A 14 31.23 -4.06 28.35
C LEU A 14 29.90 -3.87 27.62
N LEU A 15 28.90 -3.31 28.31
CA LEU A 15 27.59 -3.01 27.74
C LEU A 15 27.68 -1.89 26.70
N VAL A 16 28.45 -0.82 26.96
CA VAL A 16 28.64 0.29 26.02
C VAL A 16 29.35 -0.19 24.74
N VAL A 17 30.43 -0.96 24.88
CA VAL A 17 31.19 -1.50 23.75
C VAL A 17 30.35 -2.49 22.95
N SER A 18 29.62 -3.38 23.63
CA SER A 18 28.75 -4.35 22.95
C SER A 18 27.62 -3.64 22.20
N ALA A 19 26.95 -2.66 22.83
CA ALA A 19 25.90 -1.88 22.18
C ALA A 19 26.43 -1.11 20.97
N PHE A 20 27.63 -0.55 21.05
CA PHE A 20 28.28 0.11 19.91
C PHE A 20 28.56 -0.86 18.76
N ILE A 21 29.13 -2.04 19.05
CA ILE A 21 29.44 -3.05 18.05
C ILE A 21 28.16 -3.57 17.38
N PHE A 22 27.13 -3.91 18.15
CA PHE A 22 25.85 -4.39 17.60
C PHE A 22 25.14 -3.29 16.80
N GLY A 23 25.13 -2.05 17.29
CA GLY A 23 24.59 -0.91 16.56
C GLY A 23 25.31 -0.69 15.22
N LEU A 24 26.63 -0.78 15.22
CA LEU A 24 27.44 -0.67 14.00
C LEU A 24 27.17 -1.82 13.03
N LEU A 25 27.08 -3.06 13.53
CA LEU A 25 26.76 -4.23 12.70
C LEU A 25 25.39 -4.08 12.04
N ILE A 26 24.36 -3.67 12.77
CA ILE A 26 23.02 -3.42 12.23
C ILE A 26 23.05 -2.30 11.20
N ALA A 27 23.75 -1.20 11.48
CA ALA A 27 23.85 -0.06 10.56
C ALA A 27 24.54 -0.43 9.24
N VAL A 28 25.67 -1.13 9.31
CA VAL A 28 26.41 -1.58 8.12
C VAL A 28 25.60 -2.60 7.32
N THR A 29 24.98 -3.56 7.99
CA THR A 29 24.11 -4.55 7.32
C THR A 29 22.94 -3.83 6.65
N ASN A 30 22.27 -2.90 7.34
CA ASN A 30 21.18 -2.16 6.73
C ASN A 30 21.66 -1.38 5.50
N ALA A 31 22.73 -0.57 5.63
CA ALA A 31 23.26 0.25 4.54
C ALA A 31 23.67 -0.57 3.30
N ALA A 32 24.29 -1.74 3.50
CA ALA A 32 24.71 -2.61 2.40
C ALA A 32 23.52 -3.24 1.64
N TRP A 33 22.41 -3.53 2.35
CA TRP A 33 21.26 -4.24 1.78
C TRP A 33 20.11 -3.32 1.32
N GLN A 34 20.04 -2.09 1.82
CA GLN A 34 19.08 -1.07 1.39
C GLN A 34 18.90 -0.97 -0.14
N PRO A 35 19.97 -0.83 -0.96
CA PRO A 35 19.78 -0.69 -2.41
C PRO A 35 19.12 -1.93 -3.04
N LYS A 36 19.44 -3.13 -2.54
CA LYS A 36 18.86 -4.38 -3.04
C LYS A 36 17.39 -4.51 -2.63
N ILE A 37 17.05 -4.11 -1.40
CA ILE A 37 15.65 -4.09 -0.92
C ILE A 37 14.83 -3.14 -1.79
N THR A 38 15.35 -1.94 -2.07
CA THR A 38 14.66 -0.96 -2.91
C THR A 38 14.45 -1.49 -4.33
N GLN A 39 15.46 -2.08 -4.95
CA GLN A 39 15.32 -2.70 -6.27
C GLN A 39 14.29 -3.83 -6.27
N ASN A 40 14.31 -4.71 -5.27
CA ASN A 40 13.34 -5.80 -5.15
C ASN A 40 11.91 -5.27 -4.95
N LYS A 41 11.74 -4.17 -4.19
CA LYS A 41 10.44 -3.52 -4.01
C LYS A 41 9.93 -2.90 -5.31
N ILE A 42 10.78 -2.21 -6.07
CA ILE A 42 10.42 -1.63 -7.37
C ILE A 42 10.04 -2.75 -8.34
N ALA A 43 10.86 -3.79 -8.47
CA ALA A 43 10.55 -4.92 -9.35
C ALA A 43 9.26 -5.65 -8.96
N LYS A 44 8.98 -5.78 -7.66
CA LYS A 44 7.71 -6.32 -7.18
C LYS A 44 6.54 -5.40 -7.54
N LEU A 45 6.67 -4.10 -7.32
CA LEU A 45 5.66 -3.11 -7.68
C LEU A 45 5.36 -3.18 -9.19
N ASP A 46 6.38 -3.17 -10.04
CA ASP A 46 6.24 -3.28 -11.49
C ASP A 46 5.53 -4.57 -11.90
N SER A 47 5.91 -5.71 -11.29
CA SER A 47 5.24 -6.99 -11.53
C SER A 47 3.78 -6.97 -11.11
N LEU A 48 3.44 -6.32 -10.00
CA LEU A 48 2.06 -6.22 -9.51
C LEU A 48 1.21 -5.28 -10.38
N MET A 49 1.78 -4.19 -10.88
CA MET A 49 1.10 -3.29 -11.82
C MET A 49 0.79 -4.01 -13.14
N ASN A 50 1.77 -4.72 -13.70
CA ASN A 50 1.57 -5.53 -14.91
C ASN A 50 0.51 -6.64 -14.73
N ALA A 51 0.39 -7.19 -13.52
CA ALA A 51 -0.65 -8.18 -13.22
C ALA A 51 -2.06 -7.57 -13.15
N LEU A 52 -2.18 -6.26 -12.87
CA LEU A 52 -3.47 -5.55 -12.78
C LEU A 52 -3.90 -4.94 -14.12
N ILE A 53 -2.93 -4.43 -14.90
CA ILE A 53 -3.16 -3.90 -16.24
C ILE A 53 -2.12 -4.54 -17.16
N ALA A 54 -2.55 -5.56 -17.91
CA ALA A 54 -1.71 -6.27 -18.86
C ALA A 54 -1.37 -5.38 -20.07
N ASP A 55 -0.23 -5.65 -20.70
CA ASP A 55 0.22 -5.02 -21.94
C ASP A 55 0.25 -3.48 -21.90
N ALA A 56 0.63 -2.92 -20.74
CA ALA A 56 0.75 -1.48 -20.54
C ALA A 56 2.15 -1.08 -20.09
N GLU A 57 2.59 0.08 -20.55
CA GLU A 57 3.78 0.78 -20.05
C GLU A 57 3.36 1.70 -18.90
N PHE A 58 4.09 1.63 -17.78
CA PHE A 58 3.80 2.40 -16.58
C PHE A 58 4.77 3.57 -16.45
N GLU A 59 4.23 4.79 -16.48
CA GLU A 59 4.99 6.03 -16.28
C GLU A 59 4.61 6.69 -14.95
N LEU A 60 5.60 7.05 -14.14
CA LEU A 60 5.38 7.82 -12.92
C LEU A 60 4.96 9.26 -13.29
N ILE A 61 3.71 9.61 -13.04
CA ILE A 61 3.17 10.94 -13.37
C ILE A 61 3.17 11.90 -12.19
N LEU A 62 3.04 11.38 -10.97
CA LEU A 62 3.04 12.15 -9.72
C LEU A 62 3.74 11.34 -8.64
N SER A 63 4.70 11.97 -7.97
CA SER A 63 5.47 11.37 -6.87
C SER A 63 5.13 12.02 -5.53
N ASP A 64 5.20 11.25 -4.45
CA ASP A 64 5.07 11.76 -3.08
C ASP A 64 3.75 12.52 -2.82
N VAL A 65 2.65 12.09 -3.45
CA VAL A 65 1.33 12.69 -3.25
C VAL A 65 0.88 12.43 -1.82
N PRO A 66 0.63 13.48 -1.01
CA PRO A 66 0.18 13.31 0.36
C PRO A 66 -1.27 12.85 0.37
N VAL A 67 -1.54 11.79 1.13
CA VAL A 67 -2.88 11.23 1.37
C VAL A 67 -3.13 11.19 2.87
N GLU A 68 -4.22 11.80 3.31
CA GLU A 68 -4.67 11.75 4.69
C GLU A 68 -5.31 10.38 4.97
N LEU A 69 -4.75 9.62 5.91
CA LEU A 69 -5.26 8.31 6.33
C LEU A 69 -6.28 8.40 7.48
N GLY A 70 -6.62 9.62 7.87
CA GLY A 70 -7.41 9.92 9.07
C GLY A 70 -6.58 9.96 10.36
N ARG A 71 -7.17 10.54 11.41
CA ARG A 71 -6.54 10.73 12.74
C ARG A 71 -5.19 11.48 12.70
N GLY A 72 -5.01 12.38 11.72
CA GLY A 72 -3.81 13.20 11.56
C GLY A 72 -2.59 12.44 11.03
N LYS A 73 -2.77 11.25 10.46
CA LYS A 73 -1.70 10.49 9.79
C LYS A 73 -1.73 10.78 8.29
N THR A 74 -0.57 11.07 7.73
CA THR A 74 -0.36 11.22 6.28
C THR A 74 0.51 10.10 5.76
N ALA A 75 0.19 9.63 4.56
CA ALA A 75 1.02 8.74 3.77
C ALA A 75 1.39 9.40 2.44
N LYS A 76 2.43 8.89 1.80
CA LYS A 76 2.88 9.33 0.48
C LYS A 76 2.56 8.25 -0.54
N SER A 77 1.96 8.65 -1.65
CA SER A 77 1.63 7.76 -2.76
C SER A 77 2.31 8.21 -4.05
N ASN A 78 2.82 7.23 -4.80
CA ASN A 78 3.29 7.42 -6.17
C ASN A 78 2.19 6.95 -7.11
N ILE A 79 1.84 7.80 -8.08
CA ILE A 79 0.80 7.53 -9.07
C ILE A 79 1.46 7.30 -10.42
N TYR A 80 1.14 6.15 -10.99
CA TYR A 80 1.61 5.69 -12.29
C TYR A 80 0.44 5.71 -13.28
N LYS A 81 0.69 6.22 -14.48
CA LYS A 81 -0.23 6.11 -15.59
C LYS A 81 0.13 4.88 -16.41
N ALA A 82 -0.85 4.04 -16.70
CA ALA A 82 -0.72 2.90 -17.59
C ALA A 82 -1.11 3.33 -19.01
N THR A 83 -0.18 3.19 -19.95
CA THR A 83 -0.39 3.49 -21.37
C THR A 83 -0.34 2.17 -22.16
N ALA A 84 -1.40 1.85 -22.89
CA ALA A 84 -1.43 0.65 -23.72
C ALA A 84 -0.55 0.83 -24.97
N ASN A 85 -0.23 -0.28 -25.65
CA ASN A 85 0.57 -0.30 -26.87
C ASN A 85 0.02 0.58 -28.02
N ASP A 86 -1.27 0.88 -28.01
CA ASP A 86 -1.93 1.76 -28.98
C ASP A 86 -1.80 3.27 -28.64
N GLY A 87 -1.13 3.60 -27.53
CA GLY A 87 -0.96 4.96 -27.03
C GLY A 87 -2.17 5.49 -26.22
N SER A 88 -3.20 4.67 -26.01
CA SER A 88 -4.35 5.03 -25.19
C SER A 88 -4.06 4.88 -23.69
N CYS A 89 -4.75 5.67 -22.86
CA CYS A 89 -4.68 5.51 -21.42
C CYS A 89 -5.43 4.23 -21.02
N ALA A 90 -4.72 3.23 -20.51
CA ALA A 90 -5.30 1.97 -20.02
C ALA A 90 -5.83 2.09 -18.58
N GLY A 91 -5.30 3.05 -17.81
CA GLY A 91 -5.69 3.30 -16.44
C GLY A 91 -4.62 3.98 -15.60
N PHE A 92 -4.84 3.99 -14.29
CA PHE A 92 -3.88 4.50 -13.32
C PHE A 92 -3.62 3.45 -12.23
N CYS A 93 -2.37 3.34 -11.80
CA CYS A 93 -1.95 2.52 -10.67
C CYS A 93 -1.32 3.38 -9.59
N PHE A 94 -1.59 3.09 -8.32
CA PHE A 94 -0.97 3.81 -7.23
C PHE A 94 -0.76 2.92 -6.01
N GLY A 95 0.29 3.23 -5.26
CA GLY A 95 0.56 2.59 -3.97
C GLY A 95 -0.34 3.16 -2.89
N ALA A 96 -0.98 2.30 -2.10
CA ALA A 96 -1.83 2.71 -1.01
C ALA A 96 -1.45 1.94 0.26
N GLU A 97 -1.50 2.60 1.41
CA GLU A 97 -1.20 1.96 2.70
C GLU A 97 -2.18 2.39 3.79
N GLY A 98 -2.42 1.48 4.73
CA GLY A 98 -3.28 1.72 5.89
C GLY A 98 -3.02 0.73 7.02
N SER A 99 -3.62 1.01 8.18
CA SER A 99 -3.44 0.18 9.37
C SER A 99 -4.24 -1.13 9.24
N GLY A 100 -3.55 -2.27 9.21
CA GLY A 100 -4.15 -3.60 9.33
C GLY A 100 -4.43 -4.00 10.78
N PHE A 101 -4.64 -5.30 11.00
CA PHE A 101 -4.82 -5.88 12.34
C PHE A 101 -3.50 -5.94 13.12
N ALA A 102 -2.43 -6.44 12.47
CA ALA A 102 -1.13 -6.65 13.12
C ALA A 102 -0.11 -5.54 12.78
N ASP A 103 -0.09 -5.11 11.53
CA ASP A 103 0.82 -4.10 11.00
C ASP A 103 0.14 -3.35 9.84
N LYS A 104 0.86 -2.42 9.20
CA LYS A 104 0.36 -1.77 7.99
C LYS A 104 0.22 -2.76 6.83
N ILE A 105 -0.84 -2.54 6.04
CA ILE A 105 -1.08 -3.22 4.77
C ILE A 105 -0.70 -2.25 3.66
N GLU A 106 0.18 -2.67 2.75
CA GLU A 106 0.55 -1.94 1.54
C GLU A 106 -0.08 -2.63 0.33
N LEU A 107 -0.85 -1.88 -0.45
CA LEU A 107 -1.57 -2.30 -1.63
C LEU A 107 -1.05 -1.55 -2.87
N VAL A 108 -1.19 -2.18 -4.03
CA VAL A 108 -1.16 -1.52 -5.34
C VAL A 108 -2.58 -1.58 -5.87
N ILE A 109 -3.20 -0.43 -6.10
CA ILE A 109 -4.57 -0.31 -6.60
C ILE A 109 -4.52 0.16 -8.04
N ALA A 110 -5.35 -0.43 -8.90
CA ALA A 110 -5.52 -0.04 -10.29
C ALA A 110 -6.95 0.41 -10.56
N VAL A 111 -7.11 1.50 -11.31
CA VAL A 111 -8.39 2.06 -11.76
C VAL A 111 -8.37 2.28 -13.27
N ASP A 112 -9.55 2.37 -13.87
CA ASP A 112 -9.69 2.67 -15.29
C ASP A 112 -9.22 4.10 -15.65
N SER A 113 -9.17 4.38 -16.95
CA SER A 113 -8.68 5.64 -17.49
C SER A 113 -9.56 6.85 -17.18
N GLU A 114 -10.82 6.61 -16.83
CA GLU A 114 -11.80 7.64 -16.43
C GLU A 114 -11.91 7.82 -14.92
N PHE A 115 -11.19 7.01 -14.12
CA PHE A 115 -11.31 6.95 -12.66
C PHE A 115 -12.75 6.68 -12.19
N LYS A 116 -13.47 5.82 -12.91
CA LYS A 116 -14.86 5.43 -12.62
C LYS A 116 -14.96 4.03 -12.05
N THR A 117 -14.12 3.11 -12.50
CA THR A 117 -14.14 1.71 -12.08
C THR A 117 -12.78 1.24 -11.60
N ILE A 118 -12.78 0.36 -10.61
CA ILE A 118 -11.60 -0.29 -10.08
C ILE A 118 -11.25 -1.46 -11.00
N LYS A 119 -10.00 -1.54 -11.45
CA LYS A 119 -9.47 -2.68 -12.23
C LYS A 119 -9.03 -3.83 -11.33
N GLY A 120 -8.67 -3.52 -10.09
CA GLY A 120 -8.35 -4.49 -9.05
C GLY A 120 -7.29 -3.95 -8.10
N TYR A 121 -6.81 -4.82 -7.22
CA TYR A 121 -5.65 -4.53 -6.39
C TYR A 121 -4.78 -5.77 -6.18
N SER A 122 -3.55 -5.51 -5.75
CA SER A 122 -2.57 -6.50 -5.33
C SER A 122 -1.95 -6.09 -4.00
N VAL A 123 -1.58 -7.07 -3.17
CA VAL A 123 -0.93 -6.81 -1.88
C VAL A 123 0.59 -6.72 -2.10
N LEU A 124 1.15 -5.54 -1.87
CA LEU A 124 2.59 -5.30 -1.95
C LEU A 124 3.29 -5.85 -0.70
N SER A 125 2.74 -5.57 0.48
CA SER A 125 3.25 -6.03 1.76
C SER A 125 2.13 -6.12 2.80
N SER A 126 2.15 -7.16 3.62
CA SER A 126 1.19 -7.36 4.71
C SER A 126 1.79 -8.33 5.73
N ASN A 127 1.55 -8.08 7.01
CA ASN A 127 1.93 -8.97 8.13
C ASN A 127 0.68 -9.49 8.86
N GLU A 128 -0.45 -9.59 8.16
CA GLU A 128 -1.70 -10.07 8.75
C GLU A 128 -1.60 -11.55 9.19
N THR A 129 -2.45 -11.92 10.15
CA THR A 129 -2.42 -13.26 10.76
C THR A 129 -2.69 -14.36 9.71
N PRO A 130 -1.80 -15.36 9.58
CA PRO A 130 -1.99 -16.47 8.66
C PRO A 130 -3.28 -17.27 8.90
N GLY A 131 -4.00 -17.63 7.84
CA GLY A 131 -5.28 -18.33 7.88
C GLY A 131 -6.48 -17.45 8.25
N PHE A 132 -6.27 -16.15 8.45
CA PHE A 132 -7.33 -15.19 8.78
C PHE A 132 -7.23 -13.95 7.87
N GLY A 133 -6.35 -13.01 8.22
CA GLY A 133 -6.23 -11.72 7.55
C GLY A 133 -5.34 -11.74 6.32
N ASP A 134 -4.47 -12.74 6.20
CA ASP A 134 -3.68 -13.01 4.99
C ASP A 134 -4.56 -13.33 3.76
N ARG A 135 -5.79 -13.80 4.00
CA ARG A 135 -6.79 -14.13 2.98
C ARG A 135 -7.24 -12.95 2.12
N ILE A 136 -6.81 -11.72 2.44
CA ILE A 136 -6.97 -10.54 1.57
C ILE A 136 -6.29 -10.69 0.20
N VAL A 137 -5.42 -11.70 0.02
CA VAL A 137 -4.81 -12.04 -1.27
C VAL A 137 -5.62 -13.03 -2.10
N GLU A 138 -6.65 -13.67 -1.52
CA GLU A 138 -7.44 -14.69 -2.20
C GLU A 138 -8.40 -14.09 -3.24
N ASP A 139 -8.61 -14.81 -4.33
CA ASP A 139 -9.40 -14.34 -5.48
C ASP A 139 -10.84 -14.02 -5.10
N TYR A 140 -11.47 -14.78 -4.19
CA TYR A 140 -12.85 -14.51 -3.78
C TYR A 140 -13.04 -13.12 -3.15
N PHE A 141 -11.99 -12.58 -2.51
CA PHE A 141 -12.02 -11.25 -1.93
C PHE A 141 -11.54 -10.21 -2.94
N ARG A 142 -10.46 -10.49 -3.68
CA ARG A 142 -9.91 -9.57 -4.69
C ARG A 142 -10.88 -9.28 -5.84
N ASN A 143 -11.60 -10.30 -6.32
CA ASN A 143 -12.48 -10.18 -7.48
C ASN A 143 -13.68 -9.27 -7.23
N GLN A 144 -14.08 -9.08 -5.97
CA GLN A 144 -15.15 -8.14 -5.61
C GLN A 144 -14.81 -6.69 -5.98
N PHE A 145 -13.53 -6.35 -6.05
CA PHE A 145 -13.07 -5.01 -6.41
C PHE A 145 -12.95 -4.84 -7.93
N ILE A 146 -12.91 -5.92 -8.72
CA ILE A 146 -12.75 -5.82 -10.17
C ILE A 146 -14.09 -5.40 -10.77
N GLY A 147 -14.13 -4.20 -11.34
CA GLY A 147 -15.34 -3.59 -11.91
C GLY A 147 -16.20 -2.84 -10.89
N ALA A 148 -15.84 -2.86 -9.60
CA ALA A 148 -16.51 -2.06 -8.58
C ALA A 148 -16.33 -0.56 -8.87
N PRO A 149 -17.28 0.31 -8.47
CA PRO A 149 -17.14 1.74 -8.66
C PRO A 149 -15.95 2.29 -7.88
N ALA A 150 -15.17 3.18 -8.51
CA ALA A 150 -14.10 3.94 -7.87
C ALA A 150 -14.68 5.07 -6.99
N ALA A 151 -15.51 4.69 -6.03
CA ALA A 151 -16.23 5.54 -5.10
C ALA A 151 -16.10 4.99 -3.67
N VAL A 152 -16.90 5.53 -2.75
CA VAL A 152 -16.96 5.02 -1.37
C VAL A 152 -17.47 3.57 -1.40
N LEU A 153 -16.66 2.67 -0.86
CA LEU A 153 -16.96 1.25 -0.71
C LEU A 153 -17.48 0.98 0.71
N ASN A 154 -18.44 0.06 0.80
CA ASN A 154 -19.12 -0.32 2.03
C ASN A 154 -18.81 -1.78 2.37
N LEU A 155 -18.28 -2.04 3.56
CA LEU A 155 -18.04 -3.41 4.01
C LEU A 155 -19.30 -4.02 4.64
N THR A 156 -19.75 -5.18 4.16
CA THR A 156 -20.85 -5.96 4.74
C THR A 156 -20.38 -7.36 5.15
N LYS A 157 -21.05 -7.98 6.12
CA LYS A 157 -20.76 -9.36 6.56
C LYS A 157 -21.59 -10.42 5.83
N LYS A 158 -22.60 -9.99 5.08
CA LYS A 158 -23.54 -10.87 4.37
C LYS A 158 -23.86 -10.25 3.03
N GLY A 159 -23.93 -11.08 2.00
CA GLY A 159 -24.26 -10.70 0.64
C GLY A 159 -23.73 -11.76 -0.31
N ASP A 160 -23.68 -11.40 -1.58
CA ASP A 160 -23.17 -12.22 -2.67
C ASP A 160 -21.86 -11.62 -3.15
N GLU A 161 -20.74 -12.31 -2.89
CA GLU A 161 -19.40 -11.88 -3.30
C GLU A 161 -19.17 -11.90 -4.81
N THR A 162 -20.10 -12.44 -5.60
CA THR A 162 -20.04 -12.40 -7.06
C THR A 162 -20.69 -11.14 -7.64
N LYS A 163 -21.47 -10.43 -6.83
CA LYS A 163 -22.10 -9.18 -7.23
C LYS A 163 -21.06 -8.07 -7.19
N ILE A 164 -20.93 -7.36 -8.32
CA ILE A 164 -20.01 -6.24 -8.45
C ILE A 164 -20.78 -4.93 -8.25
N ASP A 165 -20.64 -4.36 -7.07
CA ASP A 165 -21.18 -3.05 -6.69
C ASP A 165 -20.27 -2.37 -5.65
N ASP A 166 -20.80 -1.40 -4.90
CA ASP A 166 -20.07 -0.70 -3.84
C ASP A 166 -20.01 -1.51 -2.52
N GLN A 167 -20.59 -2.71 -2.46
CA GLN A 167 -20.61 -3.55 -1.26
C GLN A 167 -19.56 -4.64 -1.35
N ILE A 168 -18.61 -4.60 -0.42
CA ILE A 168 -17.57 -5.63 -0.27
C ILE A 168 -17.95 -6.56 0.87
N ILE A 169 -18.03 -7.85 0.58
CA ILE A 169 -18.28 -8.91 1.55
C ILE A 169 -17.00 -9.19 2.33
N ALA A 170 -17.07 -8.99 3.65
CA ALA A 170 -15.98 -9.21 4.57
C ALA A 170 -15.57 -10.68 4.64
N ILE A 171 -14.26 -10.89 4.86
CA ILE A 171 -13.70 -12.19 5.15
C ILE A 171 -14.20 -12.66 6.53
N SER A 172 -14.87 -13.81 6.55
CA SER A 172 -15.33 -14.43 7.79
C SER A 172 -14.15 -14.72 8.71
N GLY A 173 -14.21 -14.25 9.96
CA GLY A 173 -13.13 -14.37 10.93
C GLY A 173 -12.00 -13.35 10.79
N ALA A 174 -11.99 -12.52 9.74
CA ALA A 174 -10.97 -11.48 9.51
C ALA A 174 -11.60 -10.11 9.15
N THR A 175 -12.59 -9.69 9.95
CA THR A 175 -13.29 -8.42 9.73
C THR A 175 -12.36 -7.21 9.81
N VAL A 176 -11.39 -7.21 10.73
CA VAL A 176 -10.45 -6.07 10.87
C VAL A 176 -9.60 -5.89 9.60
N SER A 177 -9.04 -6.97 9.07
CA SER A 177 -8.26 -6.96 7.83
C SER A 177 -9.12 -6.53 6.62
N SER A 178 -10.35 -7.00 6.57
CA SER A 178 -11.31 -6.62 5.51
C SER A 178 -11.65 -5.13 5.58
N THR A 179 -11.91 -4.61 6.79
CA THR A 179 -12.17 -3.19 7.03
C THR A 179 -10.95 -2.36 6.66
N ALA A 180 -9.75 -2.79 7.03
CA ALA A 180 -8.51 -2.09 6.69
C ALA A 180 -8.35 -1.92 5.18
N VAL A 181 -8.62 -2.96 4.38
CA VAL A 181 -8.56 -2.86 2.91
C VAL A 181 -9.59 -1.84 2.41
N VAL A 182 -10.86 -1.93 2.82
CA VAL A 182 -11.90 -0.99 2.39
C VAL A 182 -11.58 0.45 2.81
N ASP A 183 -11.06 0.66 4.02
CA ASP A 183 -10.64 1.97 4.51
C ASP A 183 -9.48 2.53 3.67
N ILE A 184 -8.53 1.68 3.25
CA ILE A 184 -7.44 2.09 2.34
C ILE A 184 -8.04 2.59 1.02
N PHE A 185 -8.99 1.86 0.41
CA PHE A 185 -9.65 2.34 -0.81
C PHE A 185 -10.34 3.69 -0.59
N ASN A 186 -11.14 3.81 0.47
CA ASN A 186 -11.92 5.01 0.76
C ASN A 186 -11.04 6.24 1.04
N ASN A 187 -9.90 6.05 1.71
CA ASN A 187 -8.97 7.16 1.96
C ASN A 187 -8.26 7.62 0.68
N TYR A 188 -7.92 6.71 -0.23
CA TYR A 188 -7.07 7.04 -1.38
C TYR A 188 -7.84 7.48 -2.62
N LEU A 189 -8.96 6.82 -2.95
CA LEU A 189 -9.64 7.01 -4.24
C LEU A 189 -10.03 8.48 -4.49
N GLU A 190 -10.71 9.11 -3.53
CA GLU A 190 -11.17 10.50 -3.68
C GLU A 190 -10.00 11.49 -3.74
N GLN A 191 -9.01 11.33 -2.85
CA GLN A 191 -7.86 12.22 -2.75
C GLN A 191 -6.99 12.16 -4.01
N ILE A 192 -6.75 10.95 -4.53
CA ILE A 192 -5.98 10.75 -5.76
C ILE A 192 -6.74 11.28 -6.96
N ARG A 193 -8.05 11.01 -7.06
CA ARG A 193 -8.87 11.57 -8.13
C ARG A 193 -8.81 13.10 -8.14
N ALA A 194 -8.98 13.73 -6.98
CA ALA A 194 -8.91 15.19 -6.84
C ALA A 194 -7.53 15.74 -7.26
N LYS A 195 -6.44 15.05 -6.90
CA LYS A 195 -5.08 15.42 -7.30
C LYS A 195 -4.84 15.29 -8.80
N LEU A 196 -5.33 14.21 -9.42
CA LEU A 196 -5.21 14.01 -10.87
C LEU A 196 -5.98 15.05 -11.67
N ILE A 197 -7.16 15.46 -11.20
CA ILE A 197 -7.95 16.54 -11.81
C ILE A 197 -7.22 17.88 -11.64
N ALA A 198 -6.70 18.18 -10.44
CA ALA A 198 -5.99 19.42 -10.17
C ALA A 198 -4.72 19.61 -11.03
N GLU A 199 -4.01 18.51 -11.33
CA GLU A 199 -2.82 18.50 -12.18
C GLU A 199 -3.15 18.36 -13.69
N GLY A 200 -4.44 18.34 -14.06
CA GLY A 200 -4.88 18.21 -15.45
C GLY A 200 -4.54 16.87 -16.10
N LYS A 201 -4.25 15.84 -15.31
CA LYS A 201 -3.91 14.48 -15.77
C LYS A 201 -5.13 13.59 -15.95
N LEU A 202 -6.28 14.01 -15.42
CA LEU A 202 -7.59 13.40 -15.61
C LEU A 202 -8.59 14.48 -16.07
N ALA A 203 -9.44 14.16 -17.04
CA ALA A 203 -10.50 15.07 -17.44
C ALA A 203 -11.54 15.19 -16.31
N ASP A 204 -12.00 16.41 -16.01
CA ASP A 204 -13.11 16.65 -15.09
C ASP A 204 -14.39 16.11 -15.76
N GLY A 205 -14.64 14.82 -15.58
CA GLY A 205 -15.82 14.12 -16.06
C GLY A 205 -17.05 14.59 -15.27
N LYS A 206 -17.57 15.76 -15.66
CA LYS A 206 -18.97 16.13 -15.42
C LYS A 206 -19.90 15.31 -16.30
#